data_AF-W6NAB4-F1
#
_entry.id   AF-W6NAB4-F1
#
_cell.length_a   1.000
_cell.length_b   1.000
_cell.length_c   1.000
_cell.angle_alpha   90.00
_cell.angle_beta   90.00
_cell.angle_gamma   90.00
#
_symmetry.space_group_name_H-M   'P 1'
#
loop_
_entity.id
_entity.type
_entity.pdbx_description
1 polymer ?
#
loop_
_entity_poly.entity_id
_entity_poly.type
_entity_poly.pdbx_seq_one_letter_code
_entity_poly.pdbx_strand_id
1 'polypeptide(L)' 'MPNEKYIYLDTYVLQKDMRIRLPKQVLTNLDVKKGETLFDVYVDLKTKEIILRISNKNQDGGRDERNESNYTF' A
#
# COMPACT_ATOMS: atom_id res chain seq x y z
N MET A 1 -24.70 -6.73 2.81
CA MET A 1 -24.41 -7.15 4.20
C MET A 1 -23.61 -6.03 4.85
N PRO A 2 -24.19 -5.24 5.76
CA PRO A 2 -23.46 -4.18 6.45
C PRO A 2 -22.57 -4.82 7.51
N ASN A 3 -21.24 -4.89 7.29
CA ASN A 3 -20.15 -4.98 8.31
C ASN A 3 -18.85 -5.64 7.86
N GLU A 4 -18.61 -5.92 6.57
CA GLU A 4 -17.27 -6.39 6.17
C GLU A 4 -16.26 -5.23 6.21
N LYS A 5 -15.49 -5.17 7.30
CA LYS A 5 -14.42 -4.17 7.52
C LYS A 5 -13.28 -4.35 6.50
N TYR A 6 -13.13 -5.55 5.93
CA TYR A 6 -12.14 -5.90 4.92
C TYR A 6 -12.71 -6.97 4.00
N ILE A 7 -12.28 -6.96 2.74
CA ILE A 7 -12.66 -7.95 1.72
C ILE A 7 -11.43 -8.83 1.45
N TYR A 8 -11.58 -10.16 1.53
CA TYR A 8 -10.52 -11.08 1.12
C TYR A 8 -10.32 -10.97 -0.39
N LEU A 9 -9.07 -10.76 -0.83
CA LEU A 9 -8.77 -10.58 -2.24
C LEU A 9 -8.06 -11.78 -2.86
N ASP A 10 -6.97 -12.26 -2.24
CA ASP A 10 -6.19 -13.42 -2.68
C ASP A 10 -5.13 -13.80 -1.62
N THR A 11 -4.34 -14.85 -1.86
CA THR A 11 -3.16 -15.22 -1.08
C THR A 11 -1.95 -15.46 -1.99
N TYR A 12 -0.84 -14.78 -1.71
CA TYR A 12 0.40 -14.91 -2.46
C TYR A 12 1.59 -15.25 -1.57
N VAL A 13 2.54 -15.99 -2.13
CA VAL A 13 3.85 -16.20 -1.53
C VAL A 13 4.68 -14.91 -1.70
N LEU A 14 5.33 -14.46 -0.62
CA LEU A 14 6.34 -13.41 -0.68
C LEU A 14 7.51 -13.88 -1.55
N GLN A 15 7.74 -13.19 -2.68
CA GLN A 15 8.78 -13.58 -3.60
C GLN A 15 10.18 -13.31 -3.01
N LYS A 16 11.22 -13.98 -3.56
CA LYS A 16 12.61 -13.86 -3.09
C LYS A 16 13.15 -12.43 -3.12
N ASP A 17 12.63 -11.59 -4.01
CA ASP A 17 12.97 -10.18 -4.11
C ASP A 17 12.00 -9.27 -3.35
N MET A 18 11.30 -9.82 -2.36
CA MET A 18 10.39 -9.13 -1.45
C MET A 18 9.13 -8.56 -2.11
N ARG A 19 8.80 -8.96 -3.34
CA ARG A 19 7.58 -8.52 -4.02
C ARG A 19 6.37 -9.36 -3.62
N ILE A 20 5.24 -8.68 -3.48
CA ILE A 20 3.90 -9.26 -3.46
C ILE A 20 3.13 -8.77 -4.68
N ARG A 21 2.29 -9.62 -5.27
CA ARG A 21 1.42 -9.22 -6.39
C ARG A 21 0.12 -8.68 -5.80
N LEU A 22 -0.30 -7.48 -6.22
CA LEU A 22 -1.61 -6.97 -5.84
C LEU A 22 -2.70 -7.65 -6.69
N PRO A 23 -3.76 -8.20 -6.06
CA PRO A 23 -4.91 -8.77 -6.77
C PRO A 23 -5.58 -7.75 -7.70
N LYS A 24 -6.10 -8.18 -8.85
CA LYS A 24 -6.71 -7.25 -9.83
C LYS A 24 -7.90 -6.46 -9.25
N GLN A 25 -8.59 -7.03 -8.26
CA GLN A 25 -9.74 -6.42 -7.60
C GLN A 25 -9.40 -5.10 -6.90
N VAL A 26 -8.13 -4.82 -6.57
CA VAL A 26 -7.74 -3.54 -5.96
C VAL A 26 -8.00 -2.35 -6.89
N LEU A 27 -7.93 -2.57 -8.22
CA LEU A 27 -8.12 -1.50 -9.21
C LEU A 27 -9.52 -0.90 -9.11
N THR A 28 -10.53 -1.76 -8.94
CA THR A 28 -11.94 -1.34 -8.84
C THR A 28 -12.34 -0.99 -7.41
N ASN A 29 -11.87 -1.74 -6.41
CA ASN A 29 -12.28 -1.53 -5.02
C ASN A 29 -11.67 -0.28 -4.39
N LEU A 30 -10.50 0.17 -4.89
CA LEU A 30 -9.78 1.33 -4.37
C LEU A 30 -9.67 2.48 -5.39
N ASP A 31 -10.23 2.32 -6.60
CA ASP A 31 -10.12 3.28 -7.72
C ASP A 31 -8.67 3.71 -8.03
N VAL A 32 -7.79 2.73 -8.19
CA VAL A 32 -6.34 2.96 -8.39
C VAL A 32 -5.89 2.62 -9.80
N LYS A 33 -4.90 3.37 -10.29
CA LYS A 33 -4.36 3.26 -11.63
C LYS A 33 -2.95 2.68 -11.61
N LYS A 34 -2.72 1.68 -12.47
CA LYS A 34 -1.43 1.00 -12.60
C LYS A 34 -0.35 1.99 -13.07
N GLY A 35 0.78 2.03 -12.36
CA GLY A 35 1.90 2.90 -12.70
C GLY A 35 1.69 4.38 -12.34
N GLU A 36 0.53 4.76 -11.81
CA GLU A 36 0.21 6.14 -11.44
C GLU A 36 -0.05 6.29 -9.94
N THR A 37 -0.87 5.41 -9.35
CA THR A 37 -1.21 5.53 -7.92
C THR A 37 -0.05 5.09 -7.03
N LEU A 38 0.40 5.98 -6.16
CA LEU A 38 1.37 5.66 -5.10
C LEU A 38 0.67 5.14 -3.85
N PHE A 39 1.34 4.23 -3.15
CA PHE A 39 0.92 3.75 -1.84
C PHE A 39 2.00 4.05 -0.80
N ASP A 40 1.61 4.65 0.32
CA ASP A 40 2.43 4.67 1.52
C ASP A 40 2.33 3.30 2.20
N VAL A 41 3.47 2.74 2.60
CA VAL A 41 3.59 1.39 3.18
C VAL A 41 3.86 1.53 4.68
N TYR A 42 3.02 0.90 5.49
CA TYR A 42 3.16 0.86 6.95
C TYR A 42 3.19 -0.59 7.43
N VAL A 43 3.80 -0.82 8.59
CA VAL A 43 3.68 -2.06 9.34
C VAL A 43 2.98 -1.79 10.66
N ASP A 44 1.90 -2.51 10.93
CA ASP A 44 1.33 -2.57 12.28
C ASP A 44 2.01 -3.72 13.02
N LEU A 45 2.89 -3.38 13.97
CA LEU A 45 3.65 -4.37 14.73
C LEU A 45 2.78 -5.17 15.71
N LYS A 46 1.60 -4.66 16.07
CA LYS A 46 0.67 -5.33 17.00
C LYS A 46 -0.10 -6.43 16.28
N THR A 47 -0.65 -6.13 15.12
CA THR A 47 -1.41 -7.11 14.31
C THR A 47 -0.53 -7.90 13.34
N LYS A 48 0.73 -7.46 13.15
CA LYS A 48 1.69 -8.02 12.18
C LYS A 48 1.19 -7.92 10.75
N GLU A 49 0.60 -6.79 10.42
CA GLU A 49 0.01 -6.52 9.10
C GLU A 49 0.84 -5.49 8.33
N ILE A 50 0.92 -5.67 7.00
CA ILE A 50 1.34 -4.63 6.09
C ILE A 50 0.10 -3.85 5.67
N ILE A 51 0.12 -2.54 5.85
CA ILE A 51 -0.96 -1.63 5.48
C ILE A 51 -0.48 -0.78 4.31
N LEU A 52 -1.18 -0.87 3.19
CA LEU A 52 -0.99 -0.01 2.02
C LEU A 52 -2.07 1.07 2.01
N ARG A 53 -1.68 2.34 2.05
CA ARG A 53 -2.60 3.49 1.97
C ARG A 53 -2.35 4.27 0.69
N ILE A 54 -3.39 4.64 -0.04
CA ILE A 54 -3.24 5.53 -1.20
C ILE A 54 -2.57 6.82 -0.73
N SER A 55 -1.48 7.18 -1.38
CA SER A 55 -0.71 8.38 -1.04
C SER A 55 -1.27 9.60 -1.77
N ASN A 56 -1.42 10.70 -1.05
CA ASN A 56 -1.83 11.99 -1.63
C ASN A 56 -0.67 12.77 -2.26
N LYS A 57 0.57 12.23 -2.21
CA LYS A 57 1.79 12.90 -2.70
C LYS A 57 1.79 13.21 -4.20
N ASN A 58 0.83 12.67 -4.97
CA ASN A 58 0.69 12.93 -6.40
C ASN A 58 -0.27 14.07 -6.75
N GLN A 59 -0.93 14.71 -5.77
CA GLN A 59 -1.88 15.78 -6.06
C GLN A 59 -1.27 17.19 -6.04
N ASP A 60 -0.07 17.36 -5.49
CA ASP A 60 0.64 18.63 -5.55
C ASP A 60 2.06 18.40 -6.07
N GLY A 61 2.42 19.07 -7.16
CA GLY A 61 3.79 19.15 -7.69
C GLY A 61 4.74 19.94 -6.78
N GLY A 62 4.71 19.70 -5.47
CA GLY A 62 5.58 20.29 -4.47
C GLY A 62 6.65 19.30 -4.03
N ARG A 63 7.92 19.65 -4.22
CA ARG A 63 9.07 18.96 -3.64
C ARG A 63 8.94 18.95 -2.12
N ASP A 64 8.56 17.82 -1.53
CA ASP A 64 8.78 17.59 -0.11
C ASP A 64 10.17 16.97 0.07
N GLU A 65 11.12 17.83 0.44
CA GLU A 65 12.38 17.43 1.07
C GLU A 65 12.05 16.75 2.41
N ARG A 66 11.94 15.42 2.43
CA ARG A 66 11.78 14.66 3.68
C ARG A 66 12.98 13.79 3.93
N ASN A 67 13.80 14.28 4.86
CA ASN A 67 14.91 13.65 5.58
C ASN A 67 14.89 12.11 5.57
N GLU A 68 15.93 11.51 4.96
CA GLU A 68 16.24 10.08 4.98
C GLU A 68 16.77 9.57 6.34
N SER A 69 16.82 10.41 7.38
CA SER A 69 17.49 10.09 8.65
C SER A 69 16.71 9.21 9.64
N ASN A 70 15.51 8.72 9.29
CA ASN A 70 14.69 7.89 10.18
C ASN A 70 14.50 6.43 9.75
N TYR A 71 15.20 5.97 8.69
CA TYR A 71 15.23 4.55 8.32
C TYR A 71 16.64 3.99 8.47
N THR A 72 17.06 3.79 9.72
CA THR A 72 18.18 2.91 10.05
C THR A 72 17.60 1.72 10.81
N PHE A 73 17.77 0.51 10.25
CA PHE A 73 17.64 -0.74 10.98
C PHE A 73 18.95 -1.04 11.70
#